data_AF-A0A377G9Q5-F1
#
_entry.id   AF-A0A377G9Q5-F1
#
_cell.length_a   1.000
_cell.length_b   1.000
_cell.length_c   1.000
_cell.angle_alpha   90.00
_cell.angle_beta   90.00
_cell.angle_gamma   90.00
#
_symmetry.space_group_name_H-M   'P 1'
#
loop_
_entity.id
_entity.type
_entity.pdbx_description
1 polymer ?
#
loop_
_entity_poly.entity_id
_entity_poly.type
_entity_poly.pdbx_seq_one_letter_code
_entity_poly.pdbx_strand_id
1 'polypeptide(L)'
;MQEKIDGINLKQVNYLISHIEKNLKKDNKTVNEHLFYIKSLLKQSIPLDGDEINIAKIYEAIHYIETMRIKVTHSIFFENVVTMADLMQKRGEILLPAYERKEKPINLMHQIDPVPANAENQFGSLHNVLVALILPHYQFLNEEKLRTTTKKPSIAWSYDYPLDDSNEIMNQAIGEWQANYIKRNSDATKAYRDFTRNTSIRGLTATTNKEVEDLLDYLIAGSDYPRTCGNTVREWLQANGGQDINRFLDALMLSGEFTPQKNASLLNTKGIEQGWCIENGKVVFLYSAIVYSLNMEGEIMINDGKGKLTATLYPEHIKDYETGNYRVSPIMEVKAKIELNVVENEVIPSITQLNVTSFSPDLAKPEPKALNNTNTMV
;
A
#
# COMPACT_ATOMS: atom_id res chain seq x y z
N MET A 1 8.01 -13.97 -22.89
CA MET A 1 8.71 -14.40 -21.65
C MET A 1 7.69 -14.72 -20.56
N GLN A 2 6.62 -13.92 -20.46
CA GLN A 2 5.43 -14.10 -19.62
C GLN A 2 4.79 -15.50 -19.68
N GLU A 3 4.35 -15.97 -20.86
CA GLU A 3 3.72 -17.30 -21.03
C GLU A 3 4.56 -18.48 -20.45
N LYS A 4 5.89 -18.36 -20.47
CA LYS A 4 6.78 -19.38 -19.90
C LYS A 4 6.84 -19.32 -18.37
N ILE A 5 6.72 -18.13 -17.78
CA ILE A 5 6.71 -17.92 -16.33
C ILE A 5 5.37 -18.43 -15.76
N ASP A 6 4.26 -18.13 -16.43
CA ASP A 6 2.93 -18.53 -15.96
C ASP A 6 2.73 -20.06 -16.03
N GLY A 7 3.21 -20.70 -17.11
CA GLY A 7 3.24 -22.16 -17.20
C GLY A 7 4.14 -22.85 -16.16
N ILE A 8 5.16 -22.17 -15.64
CA ILE A 8 5.99 -22.68 -14.51
C ILE A 8 5.24 -22.50 -13.19
N ASN A 9 4.66 -21.32 -12.96
CA ASN A 9 3.91 -21.00 -11.76
C ASN A 9 2.72 -21.95 -11.57
N LEU A 10 1.96 -22.22 -12.64
CA LEU A 10 0.84 -23.17 -12.60
C LEU A 10 1.26 -24.59 -12.22
N LYS A 11 2.39 -25.08 -12.75
CA LYS A 11 2.93 -26.41 -12.39
C LYS A 11 3.32 -26.46 -10.91
N GLN A 12 3.90 -25.37 -10.40
CA GLN A 12 4.35 -25.28 -9.03
C GLN A 12 3.16 -25.20 -8.05
N VAL A 13 2.10 -24.47 -8.38
CA VAL A 13 0.84 -24.48 -7.61
C VAL A 13 0.23 -25.89 -7.57
N ASN A 14 0.14 -26.57 -8.71
CA ASN A 14 -0.38 -27.95 -8.76
C ASN A 14 0.49 -28.93 -7.96
N TYR A 15 1.81 -28.76 -7.98
CA TYR A 15 2.73 -29.52 -7.16
C TYR A 15 2.47 -29.29 -5.65
N LEU A 16 2.28 -28.04 -5.22
CA LEU A 16 1.97 -27.70 -3.83
C LEU A 16 0.65 -28.33 -3.37
N ILE A 17 -0.40 -28.27 -4.21
CA ILE A 17 -1.69 -28.93 -3.92
C ILE A 17 -1.48 -30.43 -3.71
N SER A 18 -0.76 -31.07 -4.63
CA SER A 18 -0.47 -32.51 -4.56
C SER A 18 0.39 -32.86 -3.34
N HIS A 19 1.34 -31.99 -2.97
CA HIS A 19 2.17 -32.14 -1.79
C HIS A 19 1.34 -32.07 -0.51
N ILE A 20 0.43 -31.09 -0.40
CA ILE A 20 -0.49 -30.99 0.73
C ILE A 20 -1.32 -32.28 0.85
N GLU A 21 -1.93 -32.73 -0.25
CA GLU A 21 -2.77 -33.94 -0.27
C GLU A 21 -2.04 -35.20 0.22
N LYS A 22 -0.77 -35.38 -0.17
CA LYS A 22 0.05 -36.53 0.22
C LYS A 22 0.51 -36.48 1.68
N ASN A 23 0.56 -35.31 2.30
CA ASN A 23 1.11 -35.10 3.65
C ASN A 23 0.03 -34.87 4.73
N LEU A 24 -1.24 -35.10 4.41
CA LEU A 24 -2.32 -35.11 5.40
C LEU A 24 -2.16 -36.32 6.33
N LYS A 25 -1.91 -36.07 7.62
CA LYS A 25 -1.72 -37.11 8.63
C LYS A 25 -3.02 -37.37 9.37
N LYS A 26 -3.49 -38.62 9.45
CA LYS A 26 -4.79 -38.98 10.06
C LYS A 26 -4.97 -38.42 11.49
N ASP A 27 -3.89 -38.34 12.26
CA ASP A 27 -3.96 -38.00 13.70
C ASP A 27 -3.79 -36.51 14.00
N ASN A 28 -3.54 -35.65 13.00
CA ASN A 28 -3.28 -34.22 13.22
C ASN A 28 -4.41 -33.33 12.66
N LYS A 29 -5.58 -33.41 13.30
CA LYS A 29 -6.82 -32.77 12.83
C LYS A 29 -6.66 -31.27 12.58
N THR A 30 -6.13 -30.53 13.55
CA THR A 30 -5.96 -29.06 13.44
C THR A 30 -5.00 -28.68 12.31
N VAL A 31 -3.85 -29.35 12.19
CA VAL A 31 -2.92 -29.09 11.08
C VAL A 31 -3.57 -29.40 9.73
N ASN A 32 -4.35 -30.48 9.63
CA ASN A 32 -5.07 -30.79 8.41
C ASN A 32 -6.11 -29.72 8.05
N GLU A 33 -6.85 -29.17 9.02
CA GLU A 33 -7.81 -28.08 8.79
C GLU A 33 -7.13 -26.85 8.18
N HIS A 34 -5.99 -26.42 8.75
CA HIS A 34 -5.18 -25.34 8.19
C HIS A 34 -4.69 -25.66 6.76
N LEU A 35 -4.17 -26.87 6.55
CA LEU A 35 -3.72 -27.32 5.23
C LEU A 35 -4.86 -27.38 4.19
N PHE A 36 -6.06 -27.80 4.60
CA PHE A 36 -7.24 -27.81 3.74
C PHE A 36 -7.65 -26.40 3.33
N TYR A 37 -7.59 -25.44 4.26
CA TYR A 37 -7.88 -24.05 3.95
C TYR A 37 -6.86 -23.48 2.95
N ILE A 38 -5.56 -23.65 3.21
CA ILE A 38 -4.51 -23.20 2.29
C ILE A 38 -4.68 -23.86 0.91
N LYS A 39 -4.90 -25.17 0.86
CA LYS A 39 -5.19 -25.89 -0.38
C LYS A 39 -6.40 -25.34 -1.12
N SER A 40 -7.46 -24.95 -0.42
CA SER A 40 -8.64 -24.33 -1.03
C SER A 40 -8.29 -23.03 -1.74
N LEU A 41 -7.46 -22.18 -1.12
CA LEU A 41 -6.96 -20.95 -1.75
C LEU A 41 -6.09 -21.25 -2.97
N LEU A 42 -5.19 -22.24 -2.89
CA LEU A 42 -4.38 -22.66 -4.04
C LEU A 42 -5.22 -23.24 -5.19
N LYS A 43 -6.35 -23.88 -4.89
CA LYS A 43 -7.28 -24.32 -5.95
C LYS A 43 -8.00 -23.14 -6.58
N GLN A 44 -8.39 -22.14 -5.79
CA GLN A 44 -8.98 -20.90 -6.30
C GLN A 44 -7.99 -20.04 -7.10
N SER A 45 -6.68 -20.22 -6.89
CA SER A 45 -5.67 -19.51 -7.68
C SER A 45 -5.48 -20.10 -9.08
N ILE A 46 -6.02 -21.28 -9.37
CA ILE A 46 -5.92 -21.91 -10.69
C ILE A 46 -7.02 -21.32 -11.59
N PRO A 47 -6.67 -20.84 -12.80
CA PRO A 47 -7.66 -20.29 -13.72
C PRO A 47 -8.68 -21.36 -14.16
N LEU A 48 -9.94 -20.95 -14.32
CA LEU A 48 -10.98 -21.79 -14.95
C LEU A 48 -10.75 -21.89 -16.46
N ASP A 49 -10.39 -20.76 -17.08
CA ASP A 49 -10.11 -20.61 -18.50
C ASP A 49 -8.85 -19.75 -18.68
N GLY A 50 -7.69 -20.37 -18.94
CA GLY A 50 -6.42 -19.66 -19.18
C GLY A 50 -5.21 -20.31 -18.50
N ASP A 51 -4.05 -19.65 -18.62
CA ASP A 51 -2.75 -20.12 -18.08
C ASP A 51 -2.23 -19.26 -16.90
N GLU A 52 -2.85 -18.12 -16.60
CA GLU A 52 -2.41 -17.18 -15.54
C GLU A 52 -3.02 -17.55 -14.19
N ILE A 53 -2.17 -17.64 -13.16
CA ILE A 53 -2.63 -17.87 -11.78
C ILE A 53 -3.18 -16.59 -11.15
N ASN A 54 -4.19 -16.69 -10.30
CA ASN A 54 -4.65 -15.56 -9.50
C ASN A 54 -3.70 -15.35 -8.30
N ILE A 55 -2.81 -14.35 -8.45
CA ILE A 55 -1.80 -13.99 -7.44
C ILE A 55 -2.41 -13.51 -6.12
N ALA A 56 -3.61 -12.92 -6.13
CA ALA A 56 -4.29 -12.46 -4.93
C ALA A 56 -4.65 -13.64 -4.00
N LYS A 57 -4.99 -14.81 -4.57
CA LYS A 57 -5.24 -16.04 -3.82
C LYS A 57 -3.98 -16.67 -3.24
N ILE A 58 -2.86 -16.56 -3.95
CA ILE A 58 -1.54 -16.95 -3.40
C ILE A 58 -1.17 -16.04 -2.23
N TYR A 59 -1.36 -14.73 -2.37
CA TYR A 59 -1.14 -13.76 -1.31
C TYR A 59 -2.06 -13.99 -0.11
N GLU A 60 -3.34 -14.33 -0.33
CA GLU A 60 -4.28 -14.70 0.74
C GLU A 60 -3.78 -15.91 1.54
N ALA A 61 -3.19 -16.90 0.85
CA ALA A 61 -2.60 -18.07 1.52
C ALA A 61 -1.36 -17.71 2.35
N ILE A 62 -0.50 -16.81 1.85
CA ILE A 62 0.67 -16.31 2.58
C ILE A 62 0.22 -15.55 3.82
N HIS A 63 -0.70 -14.60 3.66
CA HIS A 63 -1.27 -13.83 4.75
C HIS A 63 -1.89 -14.73 5.82
N TYR A 64 -2.62 -15.75 5.40
CA TYR A 64 -3.18 -16.74 6.30
C TYR A 64 -2.11 -17.48 7.10
N ILE A 65 -1.06 -17.99 6.43
CA ILE A 65 0.01 -18.72 7.12
C ILE A 65 0.69 -17.82 8.14
N GLU A 66 1.00 -16.57 7.79
CA GLU A 66 1.70 -15.62 8.66
C GLU A 66 0.89 -15.26 9.92
N THR A 67 -0.43 -15.17 9.81
CA THR A 67 -1.34 -14.84 10.92
C THR A 67 -1.80 -16.05 11.73
N MET A 68 -1.44 -17.25 11.29
CA MET A 68 -1.81 -18.50 11.94
C MET A 68 -1.20 -18.60 13.35
N ARG A 69 -2.00 -19.08 14.31
CA ARG A 69 -1.59 -19.18 15.72
C ARG A 69 -0.85 -20.48 16.01
N ILE A 70 0.23 -20.40 16.77
CA ILE A 70 1.09 -21.53 17.15
C ILE A 70 1.23 -21.61 18.66
N LYS A 71 1.05 -22.81 19.21
CA LYS A 71 1.34 -23.12 20.61
C LYS A 71 2.82 -23.43 20.77
N VAL A 72 3.52 -22.56 21.50
CA VAL A 72 4.93 -22.72 21.84
C VAL A 72 5.04 -23.01 23.32
N THR A 73 5.82 -24.02 23.67
CA THR A 73 6.08 -24.39 25.06
C THR A 73 6.97 -23.32 25.68
N HIS A 74 6.45 -22.54 26.63
CA HIS A 74 7.23 -21.50 27.32
C HIS A 74 7.81 -22.01 28.65
N SER A 75 7.09 -22.91 29.33
CA SER A 75 7.58 -23.68 30.49
C SER A 75 6.76 -24.96 30.65
N ILE A 76 7.11 -25.83 31.61
CA ILE A 76 6.40 -27.09 31.89
C ILE A 76 4.91 -26.88 32.22
N PHE A 77 4.50 -25.67 32.64
CA PHE A 77 3.14 -25.36 33.07
C PHE A 77 2.45 -24.22 32.30
N PHE A 78 3.12 -23.59 31.33
CA PHE A 78 2.55 -22.47 30.57
C PHE A 78 2.79 -22.62 29.06
N GLU A 79 1.70 -22.73 28.32
CA GLU A 79 1.67 -22.59 26.86
C GLU A 79 1.58 -21.10 26.50
N ASN A 80 2.45 -20.64 25.60
CA ASN A 80 2.32 -19.33 24.99
C ASN A 80 1.80 -19.50 23.55
N VAL A 81 0.95 -18.57 23.10
CA VAL A 81 0.43 -18.57 21.73
C VAL A 81 1.00 -17.38 20.99
N VAL A 82 1.75 -17.65 19.93
CA VAL A 82 2.34 -16.65 19.03
C VAL A 82 1.81 -16.82 17.62
N THR A 83 2.10 -15.88 16.72
CA THR A 83 1.82 -16.05 15.29
C THR A 83 2.97 -16.77 14.59
N MET A 84 2.71 -17.38 13.44
CA MET A 84 3.76 -17.93 12.57
C MET A 84 4.75 -16.85 12.15
N ALA A 85 4.28 -15.64 11.84
CA ALA A 85 5.12 -14.51 11.53
C ALA A 85 6.14 -14.21 12.64
N ASP A 86 5.77 -14.32 13.92
CA ASP A 86 6.70 -14.09 15.04
C ASP A 86 7.86 -15.08 15.07
N LEU A 87 7.62 -16.32 14.63
CA LEU A 87 8.65 -17.36 14.54
C LEU A 87 9.50 -17.19 13.27
N MET A 88 8.87 -16.89 12.14
CA MET A 88 9.53 -16.63 10.86
C MET A 88 10.42 -15.37 10.89
N GLN A 89 9.98 -14.33 11.59
CA GLN A 89 10.74 -13.07 11.73
C GLN A 89 12.09 -13.31 12.40
N LYS A 90 12.16 -14.19 13.40
CA LYS A 90 13.42 -14.57 14.06
C LYS A 90 14.41 -15.27 13.14
N ARG A 91 13.91 -15.86 12.05
CA ARG A 91 14.71 -16.53 11.02
C ARG A 91 15.08 -15.61 9.84
N GLY A 92 14.59 -14.36 9.85
CA GLY A 92 14.84 -13.40 8.77
C GLY A 92 14.08 -13.72 7.48
N GLU A 93 12.95 -14.41 7.57
CA GLU A 93 12.09 -14.68 6.41
C GLU A 93 11.42 -13.40 5.90
N ILE A 94 11.09 -13.37 4.61
CA ILE A 94 10.36 -12.27 4.00
C ILE A 94 8.90 -12.37 4.44
N LEU A 95 8.40 -11.35 5.11
CA LEU A 95 7.04 -11.31 5.66
C LEU A 95 6.24 -10.16 5.07
N LEU A 96 4.92 -10.29 5.10
CA LEU A 96 4.03 -9.20 4.77
C LEU A 96 4.21 -8.01 5.74
N PRO A 97 3.96 -6.78 5.28
CA PRO A 97 4.00 -5.60 6.14
C PRO A 97 3.17 -5.76 7.41
N ALA A 98 3.62 -5.15 8.50
CA ALA A 98 2.96 -5.30 9.80
C ALA A 98 1.52 -4.77 9.81
N TYR A 99 1.17 -3.81 8.95
CA TYR A 99 -0.21 -3.32 8.82
C TYR A 99 -1.10 -4.37 8.15
N GLU A 100 -0.64 -5.06 7.10
CA GLU A 100 -1.39 -6.16 6.47
C GLU A 100 -1.65 -7.29 7.46
N ARG A 101 -0.64 -7.69 8.24
CA ARG A 101 -0.75 -8.79 9.22
C ARG A 101 -1.68 -8.49 10.40
N LYS A 102 -2.07 -7.23 10.61
CA LYS A 102 -3.08 -6.87 11.62
C LYS A 102 -4.49 -7.13 11.13
N GLU A 103 -4.69 -7.12 9.82
CA GLU A 103 -5.99 -7.38 9.19
C GLU A 103 -6.32 -8.88 9.23
N LYS A 104 -7.61 -9.20 9.23
CA LYS A 104 -8.04 -10.60 9.24
C LYS A 104 -7.99 -11.20 7.84
N PRO A 105 -7.61 -12.47 7.68
CA PRO A 105 -7.83 -13.20 6.43
C PRO A 105 -9.33 -13.24 6.07
N ILE A 106 -9.65 -13.00 4.80
CA ILE A 106 -11.01 -12.68 4.31
C ILE A 106 -12.04 -13.78 4.56
N ASN A 107 -11.63 -15.06 4.41
CA ASN A 107 -12.58 -16.16 4.25
C ASN A 107 -12.56 -17.22 5.36
N LEU A 108 -12.11 -16.88 6.57
CA LEU A 108 -12.20 -17.83 7.69
C LEU A 108 -13.60 -17.83 8.30
N MET A 109 -14.46 -18.77 7.86
CA MET A 109 -15.82 -18.92 8.40
C MET A 109 -15.85 -19.23 9.91
N HIS A 110 -14.77 -19.83 10.43
CA HIS A 110 -14.58 -20.08 11.85
C HIS A 110 -13.09 -19.98 12.18
N GLN A 111 -12.78 -19.61 13.41
CA GLN A 111 -11.42 -19.62 13.91
C GLN A 111 -10.92 -21.07 14.01
N ILE A 112 -9.83 -21.39 13.32
CA ILE A 112 -9.16 -22.69 13.44
C ILE A 112 -8.21 -22.63 14.64
N ASP A 113 -8.18 -23.69 15.44
CA ASP A 113 -7.37 -23.77 16.66
C ASP A 113 -5.86 -23.58 16.38
N PRO A 114 -5.09 -23.08 17.37
CA PRO A 114 -3.64 -22.97 17.25
C PRO A 114 -2.95 -24.33 17.01
N VAL A 115 -1.99 -24.38 16.09
CA VAL A 115 -1.21 -25.59 15.79
C VAL A 115 -0.07 -25.80 16.78
N PRO A 116 0.39 -27.04 17.02
CA PRO A 116 1.60 -27.29 17.82
C PRO A 116 2.86 -26.74 17.13
N ALA A 117 3.86 -26.33 17.92
CA ALA A 117 5.14 -25.80 17.42
C ALA A 117 5.87 -26.74 16.43
N ASN A 118 5.71 -28.06 16.54
CA ASN A 118 6.34 -29.00 15.61
C ASN A 118 5.80 -28.91 14.16
N ALA A 119 4.67 -28.22 13.95
CA ALA A 119 4.12 -27.96 12.63
C ALA A 119 4.75 -26.72 11.96
N GLU A 120 5.53 -25.92 12.70
CA GLU A 120 6.17 -24.70 12.20
C GLU A 120 6.93 -24.95 10.89
N ASN A 121 7.79 -25.97 10.84
CA ASN A 121 8.61 -26.26 9.65
C ASN A 121 7.76 -26.59 8.42
N GLN A 122 6.61 -27.23 8.61
CA GLN A 122 5.71 -27.62 7.51
C GLN A 122 5.11 -26.37 6.86
N PHE A 123 4.55 -25.47 7.67
CA PHE A 123 3.95 -24.23 7.17
C PHE A 123 5.00 -23.21 6.74
N GLY A 124 6.16 -23.16 7.41
CA GLY A 124 7.30 -22.34 7.00
C GLY A 124 7.82 -22.72 5.63
N SER A 125 7.99 -24.02 5.36
CA SER A 125 8.40 -24.48 4.03
C SER A 125 7.35 -24.13 2.95
N LEU A 126 6.06 -24.28 3.25
CA LEU A 126 4.99 -23.91 2.34
C LEU A 126 4.99 -22.40 2.04
N HIS A 127 5.09 -21.57 3.08
CA HIS A 127 5.16 -20.11 2.97
C HIS A 127 6.31 -19.67 2.08
N ASN A 128 7.53 -20.17 2.31
CA ASN A 128 8.70 -19.79 1.51
C ASN A 128 8.52 -20.08 0.01
N VAL A 129 7.87 -21.19 -0.35
CA VAL A 129 7.56 -21.51 -1.76
C VAL A 129 6.51 -20.55 -2.32
N LEU A 130 5.47 -20.21 -1.55
CA LEU A 130 4.44 -19.27 -1.97
C LEU A 130 4.99 -17.85 -2.14
N VAL A 131 5.84 -17.38 -1.21
CA VAL A 131 6.53 -16.10 -1.32
C VAL A 131 7.39 -16.08 -2.59
N ALA A 132 8.18 -17.13 -2.84
CA ALA A 132 9.01 -17.19 -4.04
C ALA A 132 8.20 -17.13 -5.34
N LEU A 133 6.96 -17.65 -5.36
CA LEU A 133 6.08 -17.60 -6.53
C LEU A 133 5.64 -16.19 -6.90
N ILE A 134 5.34 -15.33 -5.92
CA ILE A 134 4.81 -13.98 -6.15
C ILE A 134 5.78 -12.86 -5.78
N LEU A 135 7.02 -13.20 -5.42
CA LEU A 135 8.09 -12.24 -5.08
C LEU A 135 8.26 -11.11 -6.11
N PRO A 136 8.18 -11.35 -7.44
CA PRO A 136 8.27 -10.26 -8.42
C PRO A 136 7.19 -9.18 -8.28
N HIS A 137 6.06 -9.51 -7.64
CA HIS A 137 4.95 -8.58 -7.42
C HIS A 137 5.09 -7.79 -6.11
N TYR A 138 6.04 -8.12 -5.23
CA TYR A 138 6.17 -7.51 -3.90
C TYR A 138 6.70 -6.08 -3.99
N GLN A 139 5.77 -5.13 -4.10
CA GLN A 139 6.10 -3.72 -4.17
C GLN A 139 6.61 -3.19 -2.83
N PHE A 140 6.13 -3.71 -1.70
CA PHE A 140 6.58 -3.26 -0.37
C PHE A 140 8.10 -3.44 -0.16
N LEU A 141 8.72 -4.44 -0.79
CA LEU A 141 10.18 -4.63 -0.75
C LEU A 141 10.92 -3.53 -1.51
N ASN A 142 10.36 -3.10 -2.66
CA ASN A 142 10.89 -1.97 -3.41
C ASN A 142 10.74 -0.67 -2.60
N GLU A 143 9.59 -0.47 -1.96
CA GLU A 143 9.29 0.69 -1.12
C GLU A 143 10.23 0.75 0.10
N GLU A 144 10.47 -0.38 0.78
CA GLU A 144 11.41 -0.47 1.90
C GLU A 144 12.85 -0.16 1.45
N LYS A 145 13.27 -0.70 0.31
CA LYS A 145 14.58 -0.38 -0.30
C LYS A 145 14.68 1.11 -0.60
N LEU A 146 13.65 1.74 -1.16
CA LEU A 146 13.64 3.18 -1.42
C LEU A 146 13.71 3.99 -0.12
N ARG A 147 12.94 3.59 0.90
CA ARG A 147 12.89 4.24 2.22
C ARG A 147 14.25 4.21 2.93
N THR A 148 14.97 3.09 2.84
CA THR A 148 16.28 2.89 3.50
C THR A 148 17.45 3.50 2.73
N THR A 149 17.37 3.55 1.40
CA THR A 149 18.46 4.09 0.55
C THR A 149 18.36 5.60 0.31
N THR A 150 17.18 6.21 0.48
CA THR A 150 17.03 7.65 0.28
C THR A 150 17.67 8.44 1.42
N LYS A 151 18.76 9.15 1.09
CA LYS A 151 19.43 10.06 2.02
C LYS A 151 18.59 11.31 2.24
N LYS A 152 18.22 11.56 3.50
CA LYS A 152 17.45 12.74 3.92
C LYS A 152 18.37 13.78 4.57
N PRO A 153 18.32 15.05 4.16
CA PRO A 153 19.07 16.12 4.83
C PRO A 153 18.52 16.39 6.24
N SER A 154 19.15 17.33 6.95
CA SER A 154 18.60 17.82 8.22
C SER A 154 17.20 18.42 8.01
N ILE A 155 16.28 18.07 8.90
CA ILE A 155 14.92 18.61 8.90
C ILE A 155 14.97 20.09 9.29
N ALA A 156 14.39 20.95 8.47
CA ALA A 156 14.19 22.36 8.80
C ALA A 156 12.93 22.53 9.66
N TRP A 157 11.84 21.88 9.25
CA TRP A 157 10.60 21.80 10.02
C TRP A 157 9.76 20.60 9.57
N SER A 158 8.86 20.16 10.45
CA SER A 158 7.80 19.20 10.13
C SER A 158 6.47 19.77 10.61
N TYR A 159 5.40 19.44 9.89
CA TYR A 159 4.05 19.88 10.19
C TYR A 159 3.06 18.74 9.93
N ASP A 160 2.35 18.38 11.00
CA ASP A 160 1.19 17.51 10.96
C ASP A 160 -0.05 18.39 10.84
N TYR A 161 -0.80 18.19 9.76
CA TYR A 161 -2.04 18.92 9.55
C TYR A 161 -3.10 18.46 10.56
N PRO A 162 -3.84 19.39 11.19
CA PRO A 162 -4.89 19.03 12.13
C PRO A 162 -6.10 18.44 11.40
N LEU A 163 -6.78 17.51 12.07
CA LEU A 163 -8.09 17.03 11.66
C LEU A 163 -9.17 18.05 12.04
N ASP A 164 -10.23 18.11 11.24
CA ASP A 164 -11.46 18.84 11.54
C ASP A 164 -12.45 17.98 12.33
N ASP A 165 -13.65 18.51 12.55
CA ASP A 165 -14.72 17.83 13.30
C ASP A 165 -15.25 16.57 12.60
N SER A 166 -14.99 16.42 11.29
CA SER A 166 -15.34 15.24 10.49
C SER A 166 -14.23 14.17 10.50
N ASN A 167 -13.17 14.37 11.29
CA ASN A 167 -11.95 13.55 11.30
C ASN A 167 -11.21 13.52 9.96
N GLU A 168 -11.29 14.59 9.17
CA GLU A 168 -10.49 14.74 7.95
C GLU A 168 -9.68 16.04 7.95
N ILE A 169 -8.72 16.12 7.05
CA ILE A 169 -7.91 17.31 6.86
C ILE A 169 -8.56 18.14 5.76
N MET A 170 -9.12 19.28 6.15
CA MET A 170 -9.87 20.14 5.22
C MET A 170 -9.28 21.55 5.13
N ASN A 171 -8.86 21.92 3.93
CA ASN A 171 -8.64 23.31 3.52
C ASN A 171 -9.26 23.52 2.14
N GLN A 172 -9.25 24.76 1.64
CA GLN A 172 -9.86 25.05 0.34
C GLN A 172 -9.27 24.18 -0.79
N ALA A 173 -7.96 24.04 -0.87
CA ALA A 173 -7.28 23.25 -1.90
C ALA A 173 -7.65 21.76 -1.83
N ILE A 174 -7.72 21.19 -0.62
CA ILE A 174 -8.12 19.79 -0.39
C ILE A 174 -9.61 19.62 -0.70
N GLY A 175 -10.48 20.56 -0.32
CA GLY A 175 -11.90 20.51 -0.64
C GLY A 175 -12.17 20.54 -2.15
N GLU A 176 -11.47 21.40 -2.89
CA GLU A 176 -11.53 21.45 -4.36
C GLU A 176 -11.04 20.14 -4.99
N TRP A 177 -9.93 19.58 -4.49
CA TRP A 177 -9.46 18.26 -4.90
C TRP A 177 -10.50 17.17 -4.64
N GLN A 178 -11.03 17.07 -3.42
CA GLN A 178 -12.01 16.06 -3.02
C GLN A 178 -13.26 16.14 -3.91
N ALA A 179 -13.80 17.33 -4.13
CA ALA A 179 -14.96 17.56 -4.99
C ALA A 179 -14.74 17.05 -6.44
N ASN A 180 -13.52 17.15 -6.95
CA ASN A 180 -13.16 16.63 -8.27
C ASN A 180 -13.10 15.09 -8.31
N TYR A 181 -12.75 14.44 -7.20
CA TYR A 181 -12.56 12.99 -7.10
C TYR A 181 -13.78 12.21 -6.60
N ILE A 182 -14.80 12.89 -6.07
CA ILE A 182 -16.12 12.27 -5.83
C ILE A 182 -16.68 11.72 -7.15
N LYS A 183 -16.49 12.46 -8.25
CA LYS A 183 -16.93 12.03 -9.58
C LYS A 183 -15.99 10.95 -10.12
N ARG A 184 -16.58 9.83 -10.56
CA ARG A 184 -15.84 8.78 -11.27
C ARG A 184 -15.29 9.32 -12.60
N ASN A 185 -14.04 8.99 -12.92
CA ASN A 185 -13.50 9.27 -14.25
C ASN A 185 -14.38 8.63 -15.35
N SER A 186 -14.47 9.28 -16.51
CA SER A 186 -15.23 8.76 -17.65
C SER A 186 -14.59 7.49 -18.24
N ASP A 187 -13.27 7.35 -18.12
CA ASP A 187 -12.57 6.12 -18.47
C ASP A 187 -12.58 5.16 -17.27
N ALA A 188 -13.32 4.06 -17.42
CA ALA A 188 -13.56 3.09 -16.37
C ALA A 188 -12.30 2.33 -15.93
N THR A 189 -11.25 2.26 -16.75
CA THR A 189 -10.03 1.50 -16.45
C THR A 189 -8.77 2.36 -16.43
N LYS A 190 -8.94 3.69 -16.33
CA LYS A 190 -7.85 4.66 -16.32
C LYS A 190 -6.72 4.31 -15.34
N ALA A 191 -7.06 3.78 -14.16
CA ALA A 191 -6.08 3.46 -13.11
C ALA A 191 -5.22 2.21 -13.40
N TYR A 192 -5.60 1.36 -14.36
CA TYR A 192 -4.97 0.03 -14.55
C TYR A 192 -3.52 0.17 -14.95
N ARG A 193 -3.21 1.20 -15.74
CA ARG A 193 -1.85 1.51 -16.13
C ARG A 193 -0.97 1.85 -14.92
N ASP A 194 -1.52 2.48 -13.89
CA ASP A 194 -0.76 2.84 -12.70
C ASP A 194 -0.60 1.64 -11.75
N PHE A 195 -1.62 0.78 -11.64
CA PHE A 195 -1.55 -0.50 -10.91
C PHE A 195 -0.54 -1.48 -11.50
N THR A 196 -0.31 -1.41 -12.81
CA THR A 196 0.69 -2.22 -13.51
C THR A 196 2.09 -1.61 -13.52
N ARG A 197 2.25 -0.40 -12.97
CA ARG A 197 3.53 0.31 -12.92
C ARG A 197 4.17 0.32 -11.54
N ASN A 198 3.47 0.91 -10.58
CA ASN A 198 4.05 1.23 -9.27
C ASN A 198 3.02 1.51 -8.18
N THR A 199 1.73 1.62 -8.51
CA THR A 199 0.68 1.74 -7.50
C THR A 199 0.31 0.34 -7.04
N SER A 200 0.54 0.03 -5.76
CA SER A 200 0.26 -1.31 -5.25
C SER A 200 -1.17 -1.45 -4.74
N ILE A 201 -1.66 -2.69 -4.77
CA ILE A 201 -2.88 -3.12 -4.09
C ILE A 201 -2.45 -4.18 -3.09
N ARG A 202 -2.61 -3.88 -1.80
CA ARG A 202 -2.15 -4.67 -0.66
C ARG A 202 -0.68 -5.07 -0.75
N GLY A 203 0.15 -4.11 -1.15
CA GLY A 203 1.60 -4.30 -1.31
C GLY A 203 2.02 -5.07 -2.57
N LEU A 204 1.08 -5.40 -3.47
CA LEU A 204 1.35 -6.08 -4.74
C LEU A 204 1.16 -5.16 -5.95
N THR A 205 2.03 -5.27 -6.95
CA THR A 205 1.79 -4.72 -8.30
C THR A 205 1.27 -5.78 -9.25
N ALA A 206 0.31 -5.41 -10.08
CA ALA A 206 -0.15 -6.26 -11.18
C ALA A 206 0.81 -6.17 -12.38
N THR A 207 0.70 -7.14 -13.28
CA THR A 207 1.36 -7.16 -14.58
C THR A 207 0.33 -7.21 -15.72
N THR A 208 -0.88 -7.71 -15.44
CA THR A 208 -2.00 -7.76 -16.38
C THR A 208 -3.23 -7.08 -15.82
N ASN A 209 -4.16 -6.68 -16.72
CA ASN A 209 -5.45 -6.14 -16.30
C ASN A 209 -6.25 -7.15 -15.47
N LYS A 210 -6.10 -8.45 -15.74
CA LYS A 210 -6.80 -9.49 -14.97
C LYS A 210 -6.29 -9.57 -13.54
N GLU A 211 -4.98 -9.47 -13.33
CA GLU A 211 -4.40 -9.38 -11.99
C GLU A 211 -4.87 -8.13 -11.24
N VAL A 212 -5.02 -6.98 -11.93
CA VAL A 212 -5.62 -5.78 -11.33
C VAL A 212 -7.01 -6.08 -10.79
N GLU A 213 -7.88 -6.70 -11.59
CA GLU A 213 -9.23 -7.08 -11.16
C GLU A 213 -9.21 -8.02 -9.95
N ASP A 214 -8.38 -9.06 -10.00
CA ASP A 214 -8.27 -10.05 -8.93
C ASP A 214 -7.78 -9.42 -7.61
N LEU A 215 -6.83 -8.48 -7.69
CA LEU A 215 -6.34 -7.74 -6.54
C LEU A 215 -7.38 -6.75 -5.99
N LEU A 216 -8.12 -6.06 -6.86
CA LEU A 216 -9.20 -5.16 -6.44
C LEU A 216 -10.34 -5.94 -5.77
N ASP A 217 -10.77 -7.05 -6.36
CA ASP A 217 -11.78 -7.93 -5.75
C ASP A 217 -11.31 -8.43 -4.37
N TYR A 218 -10.02 -8.76 -4.23
CA TYR A 218 -9.42 -9.15 -2.96
C TYR A 218 -9.34 -8.00 -1.95
N LEU A 219 -9.03 -6.78 -2.37
CA LEU A 219 -9.05 -5.59 -1.53
C LEU A 219 -10.46 -5.31 -1.01
N ILE A 220 -11.47 -5.32 -1.88
CA ILE A 220 -12.87 -5.05 -1.50
C ILE A 220 -13.41 -6.15 -0.59
N ALA A 221 -13.13 -7.41 -0.89
CA ALA A 221 -13.59 -8.52 -0.06
C ALA A 221 -13.02 -8.48 1.37
N GLY A 222 -11.86 -7.86 1.57
CA GLY A 222 -11.25 -7.69 2.90
C GLY A 222 -11.71 -6.44 3.65
N SER A 223 -12.46 -5.55 3.01
CA SER A 223 -13.01 -4.36 3.66
C SER A 223 -14.34 -4.65 4.38
N ASP A 224 -14.69 -3.81 5.34
CA ASP A 224 -15.94 -3.84 6.09
C ASP A 224 -17.06 -3.04 5.41
N TYR A 225 -16.89 -2.65 4.13
CA TYR A 225 -17.97 -2.02 3.40
C TYR A 225 -19.18 -2.98 3.27
N PRO A 226 -20.41 -2.46 3.34
CA PRO A 226 -21.58 -3.25 3.01
C PRO A 226 -21.43 -3.88 1.62
N ARG A 227 -21.88 -5.14 1.45
CA ARG A 227 -21.78 -5.85 0.17
C ARG A 227 -22.38 -5.09 -1.01
N THR A 228 -23.42 -4.28 -0.75
CA THR A 228 -24.06 -3.42 -1.74
C THR A 228 -23.15 -2.29 -2.25
N CYS A 229 -22.20 -1.86 -1.44
CA CYS A 229 -21.25 -0.78 -1.76
C CYS A 229 -19.98 -1.30 -2.43
N GLY A 230 -19.66 -2.59 -2.31
CA GLY A 230 -18.41 -3.16 -2.81
C GLY A 230 -18.18 -2.90 -4.30
N ASN A 231 -19.22 -3.03 -5.13
CA ASN A 231 -19.13 -2.73 -6.57
C ASN A 231 -18.85 -1.25 -6.83
N THR A 232 -19.49 -0.34 -6.10
CA THR A 232 -19.29 1.11 -6.22
C THR A 232 -17.85 1.49 -5.90
N VAL A 233 -17.29 0.98 -4.81
CA VAL A 233 -15.89 1.24 -4.42
C VAL A 233 -14.93 0.66 -5.44
N ARG A 234 -15.19 -0.56 -5.92
CA ARG A 234 -14.37 -1.19 -6.96
C ARG A 234 -14.34 -0.36 -8.24
N GLU A 235 -15.51 0.01 -8.77
CA GLU A 235 -15.62 0.81 -9.99
C GLU A 235 -14.96 2.19 -9.83
N TRP A 236 -15.03 2.77 -8.63
CA TRP A 236 -14.32 4.00 -8.34
C TRP A 236 -12.80 3.79 -8.36
N LEU A 237 -12.27 2.73 -7.74
CA LEU A 237 -10.84 2.40 -7.76
C LEU A 237 -10.32 2.13 -9.17
N GLN A 238 -11.10 1.44 -10.01
CA GLN A 238 -10.74 1.17 -11.41
C GLN A 238 -10.55 2.46 -12.24
N ALA A 239 -11.35 3.48 -11.95
CA ALA A 239 -11.33 4.76 -12.68
C ALA A 239 -10.40 5.83 -12.04
N ASN A 240 -10.34 5.87 -10.71
CA ASN A 240 -9.73 6.96 -9.93
C ASN A 240 -8.57 6.50 -9.04
N GLY A 241 -8.37 5.20 -8.83
CA GLY A 241 -7.39 4.65 -7.88
C GLY A 241 -5.92 4.75 -8.32
N GLY A 242 -5.64 5.41 -9.45
CA GLY A 242 -4.29 5.60 -9.97
C GLY A 242 -3.52 6.72 -9.26
N GLN A 243 -2.37 7.09 -9.83
CA GLN A 243 -1.45 8.04 -9.20
C GLN A 243 -2.03 9.46 -9.07
N ASP A 244 -2.97 9.84 -9.93
CA ASP A 244 -3.55 11.19 -9.94
C ASP A 244 -4.26 11.54 -8.62
N ILE A 245 -4.59 10.54 -7.78
CA ILE A 245 -5.16 10.77 -6.44
C ILE A 245 -4.23 11.61 -5.55
N ASN A 246 -2.91 11.61 -5.81
CA ASN A 246 -1.94 12.41 -5.05
C ASN A 246 -1.88 13.90 -5.45
N ARG A 247 -2.64 14.34 -6.47
CA ARG A 247 -2.63 15.72 -6.99
C ARG A 247 -3.14 16.77 -6.01
N PHE A 248 -3.66 16.38 -4.84
CA PHE A 248 -3.91 17.33 -3.76
C PHE A 248 -2.63 18.09 -3.37
N LEU A 249 -1.44 17.50 -3.56
CA LEU A 249 -0.17 18.20 -3.33
C LEU A 249 0.08 19.34 -4.32
N ASP A 250 -0.28 19.16 -5.58
CA ASP A 250 -0.20 20.24 -6.57
C ASP A 250 -1.14 21.38 -6.17
N ALA A 251 -2.34 21.05 -5.68
CA ALA A 251 -3.30 22.03 -5.20
C ALA A 251 -2.75 22.82 -3.98
N LEU A 252 -2.11 22.13 -3.02
CA LEU A 252 -1.48 22.78 -1.86
C LEU A 252 -0.30 23.68 -2.26
N MET A 253 0.53 23.25 -3.21
CA MET A 253 1.63 24.09 -3.71
C MET A 253 1.10 25.33 -4.43
N LEU A 254 0.10 25.16 -5.30
CA LEU A 254 -0.51 26.25 -6.07
C LEU A 254 -1.26 27.25 -5.19
N SER A 255 -1.79 26.82 -4.04
CA SER A 255 -2.42 27.73 -3.07
C SER A 255 -1.42 28.61 -2.31
N GLY A 256 -0.10 28.40 -2.51
CA GLY A 256 0.95 29.15 -1.85
C GLY A 256 1.20 28.72 -0.41
N GLU A 257 0.70 27.54 0.00
CA GLU A 257 0.78 27.01 1.38
C GLU A 257 2.23 26.95 1.89
N PHE A 258 3.16 26.52 1.03
CA PHE A 258 4.59 26.36 1.36
C PHE A 258 5.49 27.45 0.76
N THR A 259 4.95 28.25 -0.16
CA THR A 259 5.65 29.33 -0.86
C THR A 259 4.78 30.59 -0.92
N PRO A 260 4.52 31.26 0.23
CA PRO A 260 3.63 32.40 0.27
C PRO A 260 4.07 33.48 -0.72
N GLN A 261 3.10 34.06 -1.43
CA GLN A 261 3.29 35.15 -2.41
C GLN A 261 4.09 34.75 -3.66
N LYS A 262 4.46 33.48 -3.84
CA LYS A 262 5.17 32.99 -5.03
C LYS A 262 4.34 31.96 -5.76
N ASN A 263 4.33 32.05 -7.08
CA ASN A 263 3.79 30.98 -7.92
C ASN A 263 4.77 29.81 -7.91
N ALA A 264 4.34 28.67 -7.38
CA ALA A 264 5.16 27.48 -7.33
C ALA A 264 4.40 26.22 -7.74
N SER A 265 5.12 25.24 -8.28
CA SER A 265 4.60 23.91 -8.58
C SER A 265 5.65 22.83 -8.34
N LEU A 266 5.18 21.61 -8.09
CA LEU A 266 6.04 20.44 -8.02
C LEU A 266 6.57 20.12 -9.42
N LEU A 267 7.86 19.81 -9.53
CA LEU A 267 8.47 19.45 -10.81
C LEU A 267 9.04 18.03 -10.82
N ASN A 268 9.92 17.73 -9.85
CA ASN A 268 10.52 16.40 -9.74
C ASN A 268 10.13 15.76 -8.41
N THR A 269 9.28 14.75 -8.50
CA THR A 269 8.82 13.97 -7.35
C THR A 269 9.12 12.49 -7.55
N LYS A 270 9.35 11.79 -6.44
CA LYS A 270 9.50 10.33 -6.40
C LYS A 270 8.59 9.76 -5.33
N GLY A 271 7.63 8.93 -5.75
CA GLY A 271 6.86 8.11 -4.81
C GLY A 271 7.76 7.08 -4.13
N ILE A 272 7.76 7.07 -2.80
CA ILE A 272 8.38 6.05 -1.96
C ILE A 272 7.37 4.95 -1.65
N GLU A 273 6.12 5.31 -1.41
CA GLU A 273 5.02 4.41 -1.08
C GLU A 273 3.76 4.93 -1.76
N GLN A 274 3.09 4.07 -2.52
CA GLN A 274 1.86 4.39 -3.24
C GLN A 274 1.04 3.12 -3.31
N GLY A 275 0.19 2.89 -2.31
CA GLY A 275 -0.48 1.60 -2.18
C GLY A 275 -1.85 1.69 -1.54
N TRP A 276 -2.81 0.97 -2.10
CA TRP A 276 -4.11 0.75 -1.48
C TRP A 276 -4.03 -0.44 -0.53
N CYS A 277 -4.50 -0.28 0.70
CA CYS A 277 -4.55 -1.33 1.71
C CYS A 277 -5.86 -1.25 2.49
N ILE A 278 -5.98 -2.07 3.52
CA ILE A 278 -7.09 -2.01 4.47
C ILE A 278 -6.50 -1.54 5.81
N GLU A 279 -7.13 -0.53 6.40
CA GLU A 279 -6.92 -0.17 7.80
C GLU A 279 -8.29 0.00 8.47
N ASN A 280 -8.51 -0.68 9.60
CA ASN A 280 -9.77 -0.61 10.37
C ASN A 280 -11.02 -0.90 9.51
N GLY A 281 -10.91 -1.87 8.60
CA GLY A 281 -12.01 -2.26 7.71
C GLY A 281 -12.29 -1.28 6.55
N LYS A 282 -11.50 -0.23 6.39
CA LYS A 282 -11.65 0.77 5.31
C LYS A 282 -10.55 0.62 4.28
N VAL A 283 -10.86 0.93 3.03
CA VAL A 283 -9.85 1.01 1.97
C VAL A 283 -9.12 2.35 2.12
N VAL A 284 -7.80 2.26 2.29
CA VAL A 284 -6.92 3.41 2.55
C VAL A 284 -5.77 3.41 1.54
N PHE A 285 -5.53 4.57 0.92
CA PHE A 285 -4.33 4.83 0.14
C PHE A 285 -3.22 5.37 1.04
N LEU A 286 -2.13 4.62 1.15
CA LEU A 286 -0.89 5.07 1.76
C LEU A 286 -0.03 5.75 0.71
N TYR A 287 0.30 7.01 0.98
CA TYR A 287 1.10 7.83 0.08
C TYR A 287 2.32 8.39 0.81
N SER A 288 3.50 8.18 0.25
CA SER A 288 4.71 8.88 0.65
C SER A 288 5.51 9.27 -0.59
N ALA A 289 5.90 10.54 -0.68
CA ALA A 289 6.71 11.04 -1.78
C ALA A 289 7.80 11.99 -1.31
N ILE A 290 8.85 12.06 -2.12
CA ILE A 290 9.97 12.98 -1.94
C ILE A 290 10.01 13.93 -3.13
N VAL A 291 10.09 15.22 -2.81
CA VAL A 291 10.21 16.30 -3.77
C VAL A 291 11.69 16.70 -3.87
N TYR A 292 12.23 16.69 -5.08
CA TYR A 292 13.63 17.03 -5.36
C TYR A 292 13.80 18.38 -6.04
N SER A 293 12.77 18.87 -6.73
CA SER A 293 12.77 20.22 -7.30
C SER A 293 11.38 20.81 -7.40
N LEU A 294 11.33 22.13 -7.32
CA LEU A 294 10.14 22.96 -7.50
C LEU A 294 10.35 23.87 -8.70
N ASN A 295 9.30 24.21 -9.42
CA ASN A 295 9.29 25.43 -10.23
C ASN A 295 8.78 26.55 -9.34
N MET A 296 9.52 27.65 -9.23
CA MET A 296 9.13 28.83 -8.45
C MET A 296 9.42 30.07 -9.30
N GLU A 297 8.37 30.82 -9.63
CA GLU A 297 8.48 32.04 -10.46
C GLU A 297 9.17 31.82 -11.84
N GLY A 298 9.07 30.60 -12.39
CA GLY A 298 9.68 30.24 -13.67
C GLY A 298 11.10 29.66 -13.55
N GLU A 299 11.69 29.64 -12.35
CA GLU A 299 12.99 29.05 -12.08
C GLU A 299 12.87 27.66 -11.45
N ILE A 300 13.79 26.77 -11.79
CA ILE A 300 13.84 25.41 -11.21
C ILE A 300 14.71 25.45 -9.96
N MET A 301 14.07 25.32 -8.81
CA MET A 301 14.71 25.36 -7.50
C MET A 301 15.08 23.95 -7.03
N ILE A 302 16.32 23.79 -6.58
CA ILE A 302 16.87 22.56 -5.98
C ILE A 302 17.46 22.85 -4.60
N ASN A 303 17.67 21.81 -3.80
CA ASN A 303 18.44 21.91 -2.56
C ASN A 303 19.95 21.98 -2.87
N ASP A 304 20.65 23.00 -2.34
CA ASP A 304 22.09 23.23 -2.53
C ASP A 304 23.00 22.24 -1.78
N GLY A 305 22.42 21.27 -1.06
CA GLY A 305 23.12 20.30 -0.22
C GLY A 305 23.40 20.81 1.21
N LYS A 306 23.13 22.09 1.48
CA LYS A 306 23.15 22.71 2.82
C LYS A 306 21.74 23.05 3.31
N GLY A 307 20.72 22.64 2.57
CA GLY A 307 19.31 22.87 2.90
C GLY A 307 18.71 24.11 2.23
N LYS A 308 19.48 24.96 1.55
CA LYS A 308 18.90 26.16 0.91
C LYS A 308 18.36 25.86 -0.49
N LEU A 309 17.32 26.58 -0.88
CA LEU A 309 16.81 26.57 -2.25
C LEU A 309 17.68 27.45 -3.15
N THR A 310 18.18 26.88 -4.23
CA THR A 310 18.91 27.60 -5.27
C THR A 310 18.34 27.27 -6.64
N ALA A 311 18.29 28.26 -7.53
CA ALA A 311 17.99 28.01 -8.93
C ALA A 311 19.11 27.16 -9.57
N THR A 312 18.75 26.18 -10.39
CA THR A 312 19.71 25.41 -11.19
C THR A 312 19.71 25.87 -12.64
N LEU A 313 20.91 25.95 -13.23
CA LEU A 313 21.10 26.20 -14.66
C LEU A 313 21.09 24.91 -15.49
N TYR A 314 21.10 23.74 -14.83
CA TYR A 314 21.22 22.42 -15.47
C TYR A 314 20.12 21.47 -14.96
N PRO A 315 18.85 21.72 -15.31
CA PRO A 315 17.74 20.88 -14.85
C PRO A 315 17.84 19.41 -15.30
N GLU A 316 18.48 19.14 -16.44
CA GLU A 316 18.75 17.81 -16.95
C GLU A 316 19.69 16.98 -16.05
N HIS A 317 20.44 17.63 -15.17
CA HIS A 317 21.35 16.96 -14.22
C HIS A 317 20.70 16.64 -12.86
N ILE A 318 19.44 17.02 -12.65
CA ILE A 318 18.72 16.72 -11.40
C ILE A 318 18.54 15.21 -11.22
N LYS A 319 18.25 14.51 -12.33
CA LYS A 319 18.01 13.07 -12.36
C LYS A 319 18.94 12.40 -13.35
N ASP A 320 19.59 11.35 -12.91
CA ASP A 320 20.40 10.48 -13.75
C ASP A 320 19.49 9.67 -14.68
N TYR A 321 19.65 9.81 -16.00
CA TYR A 321 18.80 9.14 -16.98
C TYR A 321 19.02 7.62 -17.04
N GLU A 322 20.26 7.15 -16.79
CA GLU A 322 20.60 5.73 -16.89
C GLU A 322 20.08 4.94 -15.69
N THR A 323 20.23 5.50 -14.49
CA THR A 323 19.89 4.84 -13.22
C THR A 323 18.53 5.28 -12.67
N GLY A 324 17.97 6.39 -13.17
CA GLY A 324 16.74 6.99 -12.66
C GLY A 324 16.88 7.62 -11.26
N ASN A 325 18.10 7.75 -10.73
CA ASN A 325 18.36 8.27 -9.40
C ASN A 325 18.51 9.79 -9.39
N TYR A 326 18.08 10.41 -8.28
CA TYR A 326 18.23 11.85 -8.09
C TYR A 326 19.65 12.18 -7.60
N ARG A 327 20.28 13.17 -8.24
CA ARG A 327 21.63 13.64 -7.90
C ARG A 327 21.62 14.80 -6.90
N VAL A 328 20.46 15.42 -6.70
CA VAL A 328 20.25 16.51 -5.75
C VAL A 328 19.62 16.00 -4.45
N SER A 329 19.81 16.75 -3.37
CA SER A 329 19.19 16.43 -2.10
C SER A 329 17.67 16.72 -2.12
N PRO A 330 16.86 15.95 -1.38
CA PRO A 330 15.45 16.25 -1.15
C PRO A 330 15.20 17.68 -0.65
N ILE A 331 14.09 18.28 -1.09
CA ILE A 331 13.56 19.54 -0.58
C ILE A 331 12.48 19.29 0.46
N MET A 332 11.59 18.33 0.19
CA MET A 332 10.42 18.03 1.02
C MET A 332 10.11 16.53 0.96
N GLU A 333 9.61 16.00 2.06
CA GLU A 333 8.93 14.70 2.12
C GLU A 333 7.48 14.93 2.52
N VAL A 334 6.56 14.28 1.81
CA VAL A 334 5.14 14.31 2.11
C VAL A 334 4.66 12.90 2.40
N LYS A 335 3.86 12.74 3.45
CA LYS A 335 3.19 11.50 3.81
C LYS A 335 1.71 11.78 4.00
N ALA A 336 0.86 10.99 3.36
CA ALA A 336 -0.57 11.12 3.49
C ALA A 336 -1.28 9.77 3.58
N LYS A 337 -2.44 9.79 4.21
CA LYS A 337 -3.42 8.70 4.17
C LYS A 337 -4.71 9.24 3.60
N ILE A 338 -5.26 8.54 2.60
CA ILE A 338 -6.55 8.86 2.00
C ILE A 338 -7.48 7.69 2.25
N GLU A 339 -8.51 7.91 3.05
CA GLU A 339 -9.55 6.91 3.34
C GLU A 339 -10.71 7.06 2.37
N LEU A 340 -11.25 5.94 1.88
CA LEU A 340 -12.46 5.96 1.07
C LEU A 340 -13.70 5.83 1.97
N ASN A 341 -14.52 6.88 1.98
CA ASN A 341 -15.83 6.85 2.60
C ASN A 341 -16.90 6.56 1.57
N VAL A 342 -17.96 5.84 1.98
CA VAL A 342 -19.11 5.58 1.12
C VAL A 342 -20.34 6.20 1.76
N VAL A 343 -20.95 7.14 1.06
CA VAL A 343 -22.21 7.76 1.45
C VAL A 343 -23.21 7.48 0.34
N GLU A 344 -24.26 6.73 0.67
CA GLU A 344 -25.23 6.21 -0.30
C GLU A 344 -24.54 5.38 -1.41
N ASN A 345 -24.41 5.96 -2.61
CA ASN A 345 -23.77 5.34 -3.78
C ASN A 345 -22.56 6.14 -4.28
N GLU A 346 -22.03 7.06 -3.48
CA GLU A 346 -20.86 7.87 -3.83
C GLU A 346 -19.66 7.50 -2.95
N VAL A 347 -18.48 7.53 -3.56
CA VAL A 347 -17.20 7.32 -2.88
C VAL A 347 -16.57 8.68 -2.66
N ILE A 348 -16.32 9.02 -1.40
CA ILE A 348 -15.73 10.28 -0.96
C ILE A 348 -14.33 9.97 -0.44
N PRO A 349 -13.25 10.36 -1.16
CA PRO A 349 -11.90 10.23 -0.64
C PRO A 349 -11.61 11.33 0.39
N SER A 350 -11.23 10.97 1.60
CA SER A 350 -10.91 11.89 2.69
C SER A 350 -9.45 11.77 3.10
N ILE A 351 -8.75 12.90 3.21
CA ILE A 351 -7.37 12.89 3.72
C ILE A 351 -7.43 12.80 5.24
N THR A 352 -7.12 11.64 5.83
CA THR A 352 -7.20 11.39 7.28
C THR A 352 -5.85 11.51 7.98
N GLN A 353 -4.77 11.67 7.21
CA GLN A 353 -3.46 12.01 7.73
C GLN A 353 -2.67 12.76 6.65
N LEU A 354 -1.96 13.82 7.04
CA LEU A 354 -1.03 14.55 6.18
C LEU A 354 0.10 15.11 7.04
N ASN A 355 1.31 14.62 6.79
CA ASN A 355 2.55 15.17 7.35
C ASN A 355 3.41 15.70 6.20
N VAL A 356 3.90 16.92 6.38
CA VAL A 356 4.87 17.53 5.48
C VAL A 356 6.13 17.84 6.27
N THR A 357 7.25 17.31 5.78
CA THR A 357 8.58 17.58 6.34
C THR A 357 9.40 18.32 5.32
N SER A 358 9.82 19.54 5.65
CA SER A 358 10.74 20.31 4.83
C SER A 358 12.18 20.10 5.29
N PHE A 359 13.06 19.94 4.30
CA PHE A 359 14.51 19.94 4.47
C PHE A 359 15.13 21.30 4.12
N SER A 360 14.29 22.30 3.80
CA SER A 360 14.72 23.66 3.51
C SER A 360 14.04 24.70 4.40
N PRO A 361 14.81 25.60 5.05
CA PRO A 361 14.24 26.70 5.81
C PRO A 361 13.64 27.80 4.91
N ASP A 362 13.90 27.75 3.60
CA ASP A 362 13.38 28.74 2.63
C ASP A 362 11.91 28.45 2.25
N LEU A 363 11.39 27.27 2.61
CA LEU A 363 9.97 26.95 2.51
C LEU A 363 9.25 27.34 3.80
N ALA A 364 8.06 27.92 3.66
CA ALA A 364 7.25 28.31 4.80
C ALA A 364 6.61 27.09 5.46
N LYS A 365 6.71 27.03 6.79
CA LYS A 365 5.88 26.13 7.59
C LYS A 365 4.43 26.66 7.54
N PRO A 366 3.43 25.82 7.25
CA PRO A 366 2.04 26.25 7.25
C PRO A 366 1.61 26.89 8.58
N GLU A 367 0.71 27.86 8.51
CA GLU A 367 0.13 28.45 9.71
C GLU A 367 -0.86 27.47 10.35
N PRO A 368 -0.83 27.29 11.70
CA PRO A 368 -1.83 26.51 12.38
C PRO A 368 -3.21 27.15 12.17
N LYS A 369 -4.10 26.47 11.45
CA LYS A 369 -5.49 26.91 11.39
C LYS A 369 -6.12 26.67 12.76
N ALA A 370 -6.60 27.74 13.39
CA ALA A 370 -7.59 27.60 14.46
C ALA A 370 -8.83 26.95 13.84
N LEU A 371 -9.24 25.79 14.34
CA LEU A 371 -10.54 25.23 14.02
C LEU A 371 -11.59 26.26 14.45
N ASN A 372 -12.23 26.93 13.50
CA ASN A 372 -13.25 27.92 13.79
C ASN A 372 -14.46 27.20 14.41
N ASN A 373 -14.56 27.26 15.74
CA ASN A 373 -15.75 26.91 16.51
C ASN A 373 -16.88 27.93 16.28
N THR A 374 -17.33 28.10 15.03
CA THR A 374 -18.49 28.93 14.72
C THR A 374 -19.53 28.13 13.97
N ASN A 375 -20.07 27.12 14.65
CA ASN A 375 -21.50 26.82 14.59
C ASN A 375 -22.19 27.56 15.74
N THR A 376 -22.23 28.90 15.68
CA THR A 376 -23.34 29.62 16.30
C THR A 376 -24.52 29.51 15.36
N MET A 377 -25.48 28.68 15.74
CA MET A 377 -26.82 28.67 15.17
C MET A 377 -27.34 30.11 15.04
N VAL A 378 -27.85 30.45 13.87
CA VAL A 378 -28.86 31.51 13.70
C VAL A 378 -30.04 30.89 12.97
#